data_AF-A0A0C5WAI3-F1
#
_entry.id   AF-A0A0C5WAI3-F1
#
_cell.length_a   1.000
_cell.length_b   1.000
_cell.length_c   1.000
_cell.angle_alpha   90.00
_cell.angle_beta   90.00
_cell.angle_gamma   90.00
#
_symmetry.space_group_name_H-M   'P 1'
#
loop_
_entity.id
_entity.type
_entity.pdbx_description
1 polymer ?
#
loop_
_entity_poly.entity_id
_entity_poly.type
_entity_poly.pdbx_seq_one_letter_code
_entity_poly.pdbx_strand_id
1 'polypeptide(L)'
;MKKILFAFLMLITFNSNLFAQVEYKIITSVESIIPSGLGRSRLISAEEERNYKDFTSEQTEEDHTRNKSDRGDIRVKDFEETKLLNFYNIAGIRFQNIAANDAVVSSKINTMVSEGWELAFVTSAVESDAGKDDNQGIFITRYIFKRNK
;
A
#
# COMPACT_ATOMS: atom_id res chain seq x y z
N MET A 1 -3.21 -52.21 13.68
CA MET A 1 -4.27 -51.19 13.74
C MET A 1 -3.92 -49.99 14.62
N LYS A 2 -3.65 -50.17 15.94
CA LYS A 2 -3.31 -49.06 16.85
C LYS A 2 -2.09 -48.21 16.43
N LYS A 3 -1.04 -48.83 15.89
CA LYS A 3 0.17 -48.12 15.38
C LYS A 3 -0.10 -47.27 14.13
N ILE A 4 -1.00 -47.73 13.25
CA ILE A 4 -1.41 -47.00 12.05
C ILE A 4 -2.29 -45.81 12.44
N LEU A 5 -3.20 -46.00 13.41
CA LEU A 5 -4.01 -44.92 13.97
C LEU A 5 -3.14 -43.84 14.63
N PHE A 6 -2.09 -44.25 15.35
CA PHE A 6 -1.15 -43.32 15.98
C PHE A 6 -0.32 -42.53 14.96
N ALA A 7 0.13 -43.19 13.88
CA ALA A 7 0.83 -42.52 12.78
C ALA A 7 -0.09 -41.53 12.04
N PHE A 8 -1.36 -41.88 11.85
CA PHE A 8 -2.36 -41.00 11.25
C PHE A 8 -2.64 -39.78 12.14
N LEU A 9 -2.73 -39.98 13.47
CA LEU A 9 -2.92 -38.91 14.44
C LEU A 9 -1.70 -37.97 14.50
N MET A 10 -0.48 -38.52 14.43
CA MET A 10 0.75 -37.72 14.32
C MET A 10 0.75 -36.86 13.05
N LEU A 11 0.35 -37.43 11.90
CA LEU A 11 0.26 -36.73 10.62
C LEU A 11 -0.73 -35.56 10.67
N ILE A 12 -1.85 -35.71 11.39
CA ILE A 12 -2.84 -34.63 11.59
C ILE A 12 -2.27 -33.52 12.49
N THR A 13 -1.54 -33.87 13.56
CA THR A 13 -0.93 -32.88 14.47
C THR A 13 0.27 -32.12 13.88
N PHE A 14 0.92 -32.64 12.84
CA PHE A 14 1.96 -31.89 12.12
C PHE A 14 1.39 -30.77 11.23
N ASN A 15 0.08 -30.81 10.91
CA ASN A 15 -0.58 -29.78 10.11
C ASN A 15 -1.19 -28.65 10.95
N SER A 16 -1.23 -28.75 12.28
CA SER A 16 -1.90 -27.74 13.14
C SER A 16 -1.06 -26.48 13.42
N ASN A 17 0.16 -26.37 12.87
CA ASN A 17 0.95 -25.13 12.93
C ASN A 17 0.63 -24.14 11.79
N LEU A 18 -0.43 -24.40 11.00
CA LEU A 18 -0.91 -23.50 9.94
C LEU A 18 -1.77 -22.34 10.49
N PHE A 19 -1.40 -21.75 11.63
CA PHE A 19 -1.84 -20.37 11.90
C PHE A 19 -1.04 -19.48 10.95
N ALA A 20 -1.49 -19.38 9.70
CA ALA A 20 -0.90 -18.51 8.70
C ALA A 20 -0.89 -17.09 9.27
N GLN A 21 0.30 -16.59 9.59
CA GLN A 21 0.48 -15.20 9.96
C GLN A 21 0.30 -14.41 8.67
N VAL A 22 -0.89 -13.86 8.44
CA VAL A 22 -1.14 -13.05 7.25
C VAL A 22 -0.37 -11.75 7.38
N GLU A 23 0.42 -11.41 6.38
CA GLU A 23 1.07 -10.11 6.27
C GLU A 23 0.43 -9.26 5.18
N TYR A 24 0.55 -7.94 5.31
CA TYR A 24 -0.07 -6.96 4.43
C TYR A 24 0.98 -6.03 3.83
N LYS A 25 0.79 -5.66 2.57
CA LYS A 25 1.59 -4.63 1.88
C LYS A 25 0.66 -3.64 1.19
N ILE A 26 1.02 -2.36 1.25
CA ILE A 26 0.25 -1.28 0.63
C ILE A 26 1.08 -0.70 -0.52
N ILE A 27 0.47 -0.65 -1.70
CA ILE A 27 1.00 0.07 -2.86
C ILE A 27 0.09 1.26 -3.13
N THR A 28 0.66 2.45 -3.31
CA THR A 28 -0.11 3.68 -3.46
C THR A 28 0.16 4.34 -4.80
N SER A 29 -0.89 4.57 -5.59
CA SER A 29 -0.87 5.50 -6.72
C SER A 29 -1.21 6.90 -6.22
N VAL A 30 -0.45 7.90 -6.65
CA VAL A 30 -0.71 9.33 -6.47
C VAL A 30 -0.74 9.94 -7.86
N GLU A 31 -1.88 10.46 -8.28
CA GLU A 31 -2.12 11.00 -9.61
C GLU A 31 -2.55 12.46 -9.51
N SER A 32 -1.81 13.33 -10.19
CA SER A 32 -2.01 14.77 -10.12
C SER A 32 -2.91 15.27 -11.23
N ILE A 33 -3.83 16.16 -10.89
CA ILE A 33 -4.67 16.90 -11.85
C ILE A 33 -4.24 18.36 -12.03
N ILE A 34 -3.01 18.70 -11.61
CA ILE A 34 -2.48 20.05 -11.75
C ILE A 34 -2.47 20.45 -13.24
N PRO A 35 -3.00 21.64 -13.60
CA PRO A 35 -3.11 22.06 -14.98
C PRO A 35 -1.71 22.37 -15.50
N SER A 36 -1.55 22.36 -16.82
CA SER A 36 -0.23 22.47 -17.48
C SER A 36 0.68 21.25 -17.31
N GLY A 37 0.22 20.17 -16.66
CA GLY A 37 0.93 18.89 -16.66
C GLY A 37 2.23 18.87 -15.84
N LEU A 38 2.41 19.83 -14.92
CA LEU A 38 3.56 19.88 -13.99
C LEU A 38 3.45 18.87 -12.83
N GLY A 39 2.32 18.14 -12.75
CA GLY A 39 2.09 17.09 -11.77
C GLY A 39 3.16 16.00 -11.79
N ARG A 40 3.41 15.39 -10.63
CA ARG A 40 4.38 14.30 -10.46
C ARG A 40 3.65 13.03 -10.05
N SER A 41 2.86 12.49 -10.96
CA SER A 41 2.11 11.26 -10.71
C SER A 41 3.08 10.08 -10.50
N ARG A 42 2.86 9.26 -9.47
CA ARG A 42 3.74 8.15 -9.05
C ARG A 42 2.96 6.96 -8.50
N LEU A 43 3.49 5.77 -8.70
CA LEU A 43 3.14 4.58 -7.94
C LEU A 43 4.29 4.29 -6.95
N ILE A 44 3.98 4.18 -5.67
CA ILE A 44 4.94 4.06 -4.57
C ILE A 44 4.70 2.74 -3.81
N SER A 45 5.80 2.02 -3.53
CA SER A 45 5.82 0.81 -2.68
C SER A 45 7.01 0.89 -1.74
N ALA A 46 6.80 0.72 -0.43
CA ALA A 46 7.90 0.66 0.54
C ALA A 46 8.58 -0.71 0.52
N GLU A 47 9.91 -0.74 0.64
CA GLU A 47 10.70 -1.98 0.69
C GLU A 47 11.29 -2.27 2.08
N GLU A 48 11.11 -1.35 3.04
CA GLU A 48 11.48 -1.56 4.44
C GLU A 48 10.25 -1.73 5.34
N GLU A 49 10.37 -2.58 6.35
CA GLU A 49 9.40 -2.68 7.44
C GLU A 49 9.70 -1.63 8.53
N ARG A 50 8.63 -1.07 9.11
CA ARG A 50 8.69 -0.17 10.28
C ARG A 50 7.73 -0.65 11.35
N ASN A 51 8.17 -0.66 12.59
CA ASN A 51 7.34 -1.05 13.73
C ASN A 51 6.59 0.18 14.27
N TYR A 52 5.26 0.16 14.19
CA TYR A 52 4.44 1.27 14.68
C TYR A 52 4.65 1.57 16.17
N LYS A 53 5.07 0.58 16.97
CA LYS A 53 5.32 0.73 18.42
C LYS A 53 6.44 1.73 18.72
N ASP A 54 7.42 1.85 17.84
CA ASP A 54 8.53 2.79 18.01
C ASP A 54 8.05 4.26 17.95
N PHE A 55 6.87 4.48 17.35
CA PHE A 55 6.27 5.79 17.12
C PHE A 55 4.94 6.00 17.86
N THR A 56 4.57 5.06 18.74
CA THR A 56 3.33 5.11 19.52
C THR A 56 3.65 5.37 20.99
N SER A 57 2.81 6.15 21.68
CA SER A 57 2.80 6.22 23.15
C SER A 57 1.44 5.73 23.64
N GLU A 58 1.42 4.86 24.63
CA GLU A 58 0.19 4.53 25.35
C GLU A 58 -0.17 5.69 26.28
N GLN A 59 -1.45 5.96 26.47
CA GLN A 59 -1.93 6.99 27.39
C GLN A 59 -2.74 6.30 28.47
N THR A 60 -2.36 6.49 29.72
CA THR A 60 -3.03 5.95 30.92
C THR A 60 -3.28 7.07 31.91
N GLU A 61 -4.12 6.86 32.91
CA GLU A 61 -4.36 7.84 33.99
C GLU A 61 -3.07 8.27 34.72
N GLU A 62 -2.05 7.40 34.74
CA GLU A 62 -0.77 7.66 35.41
C GLU A 62 0.28 8.26 34.46
N ASP A 63 0.16 8.04 33.15
CA ASP A 63 1.10 8.54 32.13
C ASP A 63 0.36 9.06 30.89
N HIS A 64 0.41 10.39 30.73
CA HIS A 64 -0.12 11.12 29.57
C HIS A 64 1.00 11.75 28.74
N THR A 65 2.22 11.21 28.81
CA THR A 65 3.33 11.76 28.04
C THR A 65 3.17 11.41 26.56
N ARG A 66 3.30 12.43 25.70
CA ARG A 66 3.27 12.24 24.24
C ARG A 66 4.52 11.53 23.76
N ASN A 67 4.40 10.74 22.69
CA ASN A 67 5.54 10.22 21.95
C ASN A 67 6.46 11.38 21.45
N LYS A 68 7.78 11.23 21.63
CA LYS A 68 8.81 12.22 21.27
C LYS A 68 9.77 11.73 20.18
N SER A 69 9.48 10.61 19.54
CA SER A 69 10.28 10.09 18.42
C SER A 69 10.39 11.13 17.30
N ASP A 70 11.52 11.13 16.58
CA ASP A 70 11.71 12.03 15.46
C ASP A 70 10.88 11.55 14.26
N ARG A 71 10.18 12.48 13.61
CA ARG A 71 9.49 12.20 12.34
C ARG A 71 10.46 11.79 11.23
N GLY A 72 11.72 12.20 11.32
CA GLY A 72 12.81 11.75 10.46
C GLY A 72 13.00 10.25 10.50
N ASP A 73 12.83 9.63 11.68
CA ASP A 73 13.01 8.19 11.86
C ASP A 73 11.86 7.39 11.26
N ILE A 74 10.68 7.99 11.05
CA ILE A 74 9.54 7.37 10.37
C ILE A 74 9.79 7.27 8.86
N ARG A 75 10.58 8.18 8.29
CA ARG A 75 10.79 8.25 6.84
C ARG A 75 11.57 7.04 6.34
N VAL A 76 10.93 6.26 5.46
CA VAL A 76 11.58 5.20 4.68
C VAL A 76 12.30 5.84 3.50
N LYS A 77 13.59 5.56 3.34
CA LYS A 77 14.39 6.05 2.20
C LYS A 77 14.41 5.06 1.05
N ASP A 78 14.28 3.77 1.35
CA ASP A 78 14.29 2.70 0.37
C ASP A 78 12.84 2.33 -0.01
N PHE A 79 12.39 2.88 -1.14
CA PHE A 79 11.08 2.61 -1.71
C PHE A 79 11.16 2.55 -3.23
N GLU A 80 10.29 1.76 -3.85
CA GLU A 80 10.11 1.77 -5.30
C GLU A 80 9.27 2.99 -5.70
N GLU A 81 9.77 3.77 -6.65
CA GLU A 81 9.05 4.86 -7.30
C GLU A 81 8.89 4.56 -8.79
N THR A 82 7.66 4.26 -9.21
CA THR A 82 7.32 4.11 -10.63
C THR A 82 6.65 5.40 -11.13
N LYS A 83 7.14 5.93 -12.26
CA LYS A 83 6.56 7.13 -12.87
C LYS A 83 5.22 6.82 -13.51
N LEU A 84 4.23 7.67 -13.25
CA LEU A 84 2.94 7.69 -13.93
C LEU A 84 2.78 9.02 -14.69
N LEU A 85 1.87 9.03 -15.65
CA LEU A 85 1.50 10.19 -16.44
C LEU A 85 0.35 10.94 -15.77
N ASN A 86 0.30 12.27 -15.92
CA ASN A 86 -0.79 13.08 -15.38
C ASN A 86 -2.07 12.90 -16.19
N PHE A 87 -3.22 12.94 -15.52
CA PHE A 87 -4.52 12.81 -16.18
C PHE A 87 -4.92 14.04 -17.00
N TYR A 88 -4.41 15.22 -16.64
CA TYR A 88 -4.77 16.49 -17.25
C TYR A 88 -3.55 17.25 -17.75
N ASN A 89 -3.77 18.07 -18.78
CA ASN A 89 -2.90 19.18 -19.14
C ASN A 89 -3.76 20.40 -19.49
N ILE A 90 -3.16 21.45 -20.07
CA ILE A 90 -3.87 22.68 -20.44
C ILE A 90 -4.99 22.46 -21.49
N ALA A 91 -4.96 21.36 -22.24
CA ALA A 91 -5.97 21.01 -23.24
C ALA A 91 -7.09 20.11 -22.70
N GLY A 92 -7.00 19.67 -21.44
CA GLY A 92 -7.99 18.79 -20.80
C GLY A 92 -7.47 17.39 -20.50
N ILE A 93 -8.39 16.43 -20.43
CA ILE A 93 -8.12 15.03 -20.04
C ILE A 93 -7.28 14.32 -21.10
N ARG A 94 -6.31 13.53 -20.64
CA ARG A 94 -5.39 12.74 -21.47
C ARG A 94 -5.71 11.25 -21.33
N PHE A 95 -6.73 10.76 -22.03
CA PHE A 95 -7.15 9.35 -21.95
C PHE A 95 -6.04 8.34 -22.28
N GLN A 96 -5.13 8.67 -23.19
CA GLN A 96 -3.96 7.84 -23.47
C GLN A 96 -3.02 7.72 -22.27
N ASN A 97 -2.90 8.78 -21.46
CA ASN A 97 -2.11 8.74 -20.24
C ASN A 97 -2.75 7.80 -19.21
N ILE A 98 -4.08 7.84 -19.10
CA ILE A 98 -4.84 6.93 -18.24
C ILE A 98 -4.60 5.48 -18.67
N ALA A 99 -4.80 5.16 -19.94
CA ALA A 99 -4.57 3.81 -20.45
C ALA A 99 -3.12 3.31 -20.26
N ALA A 100 -2.14 4.21 -20.41
CA ALA A 100 -0.74 3.89 -20.15
C ALA A 100 -0.47 3.64 -18.64
N ASN A 101 -1.04 4.45 -17.76
CA ASN A 101 -0.96 4.22 -16.32
C ASN A 101 -1.61 2.88 -15.94
N ASP A 102 -2.79 2.57 -16.47
CA ASP A 102 -3.50 1.31 -16.22
C ASP A 102 -2.63 0.10 -16.61
N ALA A 103 -1.93 0.16 -17.74
CA ALA A 103 -1.00 -0.89 -18.15
C ALA A 103 0.17 -1.06 -17.17
N VAL A 104 0.76 0.04 -16.70
CA VAL A 104 1.86 0.04 -15.72
C VAL A 104 1.39 -0.50 -14.36
N VAL A 105 0.26 -0.02 -13.86
CA VAL A 105 -0.33 -0.47 -12.60
C VAL A 105 -0.72 -1.94 -12.68
N SER A 106 -1.35 -2.37 -13.77
CA SER A 106 -1.70 -3.78 -14.01
C SER A 106 -0.45 -4.67 -14.01
N SER A 107 0.64 -4.22 -14.62
CA SER A 107 1.92 -4.94 -14.58
C SER A 107 2.39 -5.14 -13.13
N LYS A 108 2.37 -4.09 -12.29
CA LYS A 108 2.76 -4.21 -10.87
C LYS A 108 1.83 -5.15 -10.11
N ILE A 109 0.51 -5.04 -10.29
CA ILE A 109 -0.46 -5.92 -9.63
C ILE A 109 -0.20 -7.38 -10.03
N ASN A 110 0.01 -7.66 -11.32
CA ASN A 110 0.30 -9.01 -11.80
C ASN A 110 1.62 -9.55 -11.23
N THR A 111 2.66 -8.71 -11.11
CA THR A 111 3.90 -9.08 -10.43
C THR A 111 3.64 -9.47 -8.97
N MET A 112 2.91 -8.65 -8.21
CA MET A 112 2.55 -8.96 -6.82
C MET A 112 1.82 -10.30 -6.72
N VAL A 113 0.84 -10.55 -7.60
CA VAL A 113 0.11 -11.82 -7.67
C VAL A 113 1.03 -13.00 -7.97
N SER A 114 1.97 -12.84 -8.91
CA SER A 114 2.95 -13.89 -9.22
C SER A 114 3.90 -14.19 -8.07
N GLU A 115 4.14 -13.21 -7.19
CA GLU A 115 4.95 -13.32 -5.97
C GLU A 115 4.15 -13.84 -4.76
N GLY A 116 2.90 -14.30 -4.99
CA GLY A 116 2.05 -14.92 -3.98
C GLY A 116 1.20 -13.93 -3.17
N TRP A 117 1.14 -12.65 -3.57
CA TRP A 117 0.25 -11.68 -2.94
C TRP A 117 -1.16 -11.73 -3.52
N GLU A 118 -2.17 -11.69 -2.65
CA GLU A 118 -3.57 -11.52 -3.03
C GLU A 118 -3.94 -10.04 -2.90
N LEU A 119 -4.53 -9.46 -3.93
CA LEU A 119 -5.13 -8.13 -3.85
C LEU A 119 -6.41 -8.22 -3.00
N ALA A 120 -6.33 -7.75 -1.76
CA ALA A 120 -7.41 -7.88 -0.79
C ALA A 120 -8.41 -6.72 -0.86
N PHE A 121 -7.90 -5.49 -0.99
CA PHE A 121 -8.73 -4.29 -1.00
C PHE A 121 -8.15 -3.23 -1.94
N VAL A 122 -9.04 -2.43 -2.53
CA VAL A 122 -8.69 -1.21 -3.27
C VAL A 122 -9.54 -0.08 -2.72
N THR A 123 -8.91 1.06 -2.42
CA THR A 123 -9.61 2.26 -1.98
C THR A 123 -9.03 3.48 -2.66
N SER A 124 -9.89 4.39 -3.11
CA SER A 124 -9.51 5.64 -3.75
C SER A 124 -10.04 6.82 -2.96
N ALA A 125 -9.25 7.89 -2.92
CA ALA A 125 -9.59 9.17 -2.32
C ALA A 125 -9.19 10.29 -3.27
N VAL A 126 -9.86 11.43 -3.13
CA VAL A 126 -9.54 12.65 -3.87
C VAL A 126 -9.38 13.77 -2.87
N GLU A 127 -8.30 14.51 -2.99
CA GLU A 127 -8.11 15.80 -2.32
C GLU A 127 -8.09 16.89 -3.38
N SER A 128 -8.91 17.93 -3.19
CA SER A 128 -9.00 19.11 -4.07
C SER A 128 -9.21 20.33 -3.19
N ASP A 129 -8.58 21.45 -3.53
CA ASP A 129 -8.77 22.71 -2.79
C ASP A 129 -10.08 23.36 -3.22
N ALA A 130 -11.19 23.22 -2.49
CA ALA A 130 -12.51 23.72 -2.92
C ALA A 130 -12.67 25.27 -3.01
N GLY A 131 -11.59 26.04 -3.11
CA GLY A 131 -11.58 27.48 -3.37
C GLY A 131 -12.13 27.88 -4.74
N LYS A 132 -12.48 29.17 -4.90
CA LYS A 132 -13.09 29.69 -6.14
C LYS A 132 -12.18 29.59 -7.38
N ASP A 133 -10.87 29.50 -7.17
CA ASP A 133 -9.86 29.39 -8.20
C ASP A 133 -9.22 27.99 -8.25
N ASP A 134 -9.92 26.96 -7.74
CA ASP A 134 -9.37 25.60 -7.66
C ASP A 134 -8.96 25.08 -9.02
N ASN A 135 -7.72 24.63 -9.07
CA ASN A 135 -7.11 23.99 -10.21
C ASN A 135 -6.20 22.84 -9.77
N GLN A 136 -6.16 22.52 -8.48
CA GLN A 136 -5.21 21.56 -7.93
C GLN A 136 -5.94 20.43 -7.24
N GLY A 137 -5.55 19.22 -7.58
CA GLY A 137 -6.01 18.06 -6.86
C GLY A 137 -5.08 16.88 -7.05
N ILE A 138 -5.33 15.90 -6.20
CA ILE A 138 -4.61 14.64 -6.16
C ILE A 138 -5.63 13.53 -6.01
N PHE A 139 -5.55 12.56 -6.92
CA PHE A 139 -6.19 11.26 -6.76
C PHE A 139 -5.19 10.33 -6.09
N ILE A 140 -5.64 9.64 -5.03
CA ILE A 140 -4.82 8.66 -4.32
C ILE A 140 -5.57 7.33 -4.37
N THR A 141 -4.93 6.29 -4.88
CA THR A 141 -5.47 4.92 -4.84
C THR A 141 -4.53 4.01 -4.08
N ARG A 142 -5.04 3.32 -3.06
CA ARG A 142 -4.28 2.34 -2.28
C ARG A 142 -4.74 0.93 -2.65
N TYR A 143 -3.79 0.13 -3.11
CA TYR A 143 -3.92 -1.29 -3.34
C TYR A 143 -3.36 -2.01 -2.12
N ILE A 144 -4.21 -2.70 -1.38
CA ILE A 144 -3.84 -3.42 -0.16
C ILE A 144 -3.76 -4.90 -0.51
N PHE A 145 -2.55 -5.42 -0.47
CA PHE A 145 -2.25 -6.82 -0.69
C PHE A 145 -2.10 -7.55 0.63
N LYS A 146 -2.41 -8.85 0.63
CA LYS A 146 -2.14 -9.75 1.75
C LYS A 146 -1.49 -11.04 1.23
N ARG A 147 -0.69 -11.70 2.05
CA ARG A 147 -0.24 -13.09 1.79
C ARG A 147 0.00 -13.83 3.10
N ASN A 148 0.06 -15.16 3.02
CA ASN A 148 0.52 -15.95 4.15
C ASN A 148 2.03 -15.75 4.32
N LYS A 149 2.47 -15.45 5.54
CA LYS A 149 3.89 -15.41 5.92
C LYS A 149 4.45 -16.82 6.10
#